data_AF-A0A4T1ZX92-F1
#
_entry.id   AF-A0A4T1ZX92-F1
#
_cell.length_a   1.000
_cell.length_b   1.000
_cell.length_c   1.000
_cell.angle_alpha   90.00
_cell.angle_beta   90.00
_cell.angle_gamma   90.00
#
_symmetry.space_group_name_H-M   'P 1'
#
loop_
_entity.id
_entity.type
_entity.pdbx_description
1 polymer ?
#
loop_
_entity_poly.entity_id
_entity_poly.type
_entity_poly.pdbx_seq_one_letter_code
_entity_poly.pdbx_strand_id
1 'polypeptide(L)' 'MAIADGIELIGYIFGFWLFIFSKKYRENWEYEFSSGNKTAKYFSILEGICATLCGLIGPIWLLAYFLLSRGAAS' A
#
# COMPACT_ATOMS: atom_id res chain seq x y z
N MET A 1 -9.13 10.94 -15.01
CA MET A 1 -8.99 10.89 -13.55
C MET A 1 -8.97 9.46 -13.04
N ALA A 2 -10.03 8.66 -13.21
CA ALA A 2 -10.13 7.30 -12.65
C ALA A 2 -8.95 6.33 -12.89
N ILE A 3 -8.22 6.44 -14.01
CA ILE A 3 -7.06 5.57 -14.30
C ILE A 3 -5.85 5.94 -13.44
N ALA A 4 -5.64 7.24 -13.17
CA ALA A 4 -4.54 7.70 -12.33
C ALA A 4 -4.76 7.23 -10.87
N ASP A 5 -5.99 7.35 -10.38
CA ASP A 5 -6.38 6.94 -9.03
C ASP A 5 -6.20 5.41 -8.85
N GLY A 6 -6.49 4.62 -9.89
CA GLY A 6 -6.29 3.17 -9.87
C GLY A 6 -4.82 2.74 -9.84
N ILE A 7 -3.95 3.44 -10.58
CA ILE A 7 -2.50 3.16 -10.56
C ILE A 7 -1.91 3.52 -9.19
N GLU A 8 -2.36 4.62 -8.60
CA GLU A 8 -1.90 5.05 -7.28
C GLU A 8 -2.31 4.05 -6.19
N LEU A 9 -3.55 3.56 -6.22
CA LEU A 9 -4.04 2.52 -5.31
C LEU A 9 -3.21 1.24 -5.40
N ILE A 10 -2.88 0.80 -6.63
CA ILE A 10 -2.01 -0.36 -6.85
C ILE A 10 -0.62 -0.10 -6.24
N GLY A 11 -0.06 1.09 -6.46
CA GLY A 11 1.21 1.53 -5.88
C GLY A 11 1.20 1.43 -4.35
N TYR A 12 0.15 1.90 -3.68
CA TYR A 12 0.00 1.81 -2.23
C TYR A 12 -0.08 0.37 -1.72
N ILE A 13 -0.83 -0.50 -2.39
CA ILE A 13 -0.93 -1.93 -2.02
C ILE A 13 0.43 -2.60 -2.13
N PHE A 14 1.12 -2.44 -3.27
CA PHE A 14 2.44 -3.05 -3.47
C PHE A 14 3.50 -2.44 -2.54
N GLY A 15 3.49 -1.12 -2.34
CA GLY A 15 4.39 -0.43 -1.44
C GLY A 15 4.31 -0.97 -0.01
N PHE A 16 3.11 -1.21 0.51
CA PHE A 16 2.91 -1.84 1.81
C PHE A 16 3.52 -3.24 1.90
N TRP A 17 3.20 -4.12 0.94
CA TRP A 17 3.70 -5.49 0.97
C TRP A 17 5.21 -5.57 0.74
N LEU A 18 5.78 -4.68 -0.10
CA LEU A 18 7.22 -4.52 -0.26
C LEU A 18 7.86 -4.04 1.04
N PHE A 19 7.25 -3.12 1.76
CA PHE A 19 7.74 -2.68 3.07
C PHE A 19 7.74 -3.81 4.11
N ILE A 20 6.74 -4.70 4.09
CA ILE A 20 6.67 -5.85 5.02
C ILE A 20 7.69 -6.95 4.66
N PHE A 21 7.81 -7.30 3.39
CA PHE A 21 8.57 -8.49 2.97
C PHE A 21 9.97 -8.21 2.41
N SER A 22 10.25 -7.00 1.92
CA SER A 22 11.54 -6.65 1.32
C SER A 22 12.39 -5.78 2.25
N LYS A 23 13.44 -6.38 2.83
CA LYS A 23 14.42 -5.65 3.65
C LYS A 23 15.08 -4.52 2.84
N LYS A 24 15.45 -4.79 1.59
CA LYS A 24 16.06 -3.81 0.69
C LYS A 24 15.16 -2.61 0.44
N TYR A 25 13.85 -2.83 0.31
CA TYR A 25 12.89 -1.74 0.14
C TYR A 25 12.81 -0.86 1.39
N ARG A 26 12.78 -1.47 2.59
CA ARG A 26 12.83 -0.73 3.86
C ARG A 26 14.09 0.11 4.01
N GLU A 27 15.26 -0.46 3.70
CA GLU A 27 16.54 0.25 3.78
C GLU A 27 16.57 1.48 2.85
N ASN A 28 16.06 1.34 1.62
CA ASN A 28 15.91 2.48 0.70
C ASN A 28 14.92 3.53 1.25
N TRP A 29 13.78 3.10 1.78
CA TRP A 29 12.79 4.01 2.35
C TRP A 29 13.34 4.76 3.57
N GLU A 30 14.07 4.09 4.46
CA GLU A 30 14.74 4.70 5.61
C GLU A 30 15.83 5.69 5.17
N TYR A 31 16.57 5.36 4.11
CA TYR A 31 17.55 6.25 3.52
C TYR A 31 16.90 7.53 2.96
N GLU A 32 15.83 7.40 2.18
CA GLU A 32 15.06 8.54 1.64
C GLU A 32 14.40 9.35 2.75
N PHE A 33 13.85 8.68 3.77
CA PHE A 33 13.27 9.33 4.92
C PHE A 33 14.33 10.11 5.71
N SER A 34 15.49 9.53 5.97
CA SER A 34 16.56 10.18 6.74
C SER A 34 17.18 11.37 6.00
N SER A 35 17.38 11.24 4.69
CA SER A 35 17.98 12.26 3.82
C SER A 35 17.01 13.36 3.39
N GLY A 36 15.69 13.14 3.54
CA GLY A 36 14.64 14.09 3.18
C GLY A 36 14.49 15.29 4.13
N ASN A 37 14.01 16.41 3.55
CA ASN A 37 13.59 17.60 4.29
C ASN A 37 12.31 17.32 5.13
N LYS A 38 11.98 18.20 6.09
CA LYS A 38 10.80 18.04 6.98
C LYS A 38 9.49 17.80 6.20
N THR A 39 9.29 18.50 5.08
CA THR A 39 8.14 18.32 4.21
C THR A 39 8.11 16.92 3.57
N ALA A 40 9.23 16.45 3.04
CA ALA A 40 9.33 15.12 2.44
C ALA A 40 9.02 14.02 3.48
N LYS A 41 9.56 14.15 4.70
CA LYS A 41 9.28 13.24 5.82
C LYS A 41 7.78 13.18 6.14
N TYR A 42 7.09 14.31 6.14
CA TYR A 42 5.65 14.35 6.39
C TYR A 42 4.87 13.61 5.29
N PHE A 43 5.22 13.84 4.03
CA PHE A 43 4.59 13.13 2.90
C PHE A 43 4.87 11.62 2.94
N SER A 44 6.11 11.18 3.22
CA SER A 44 6.44 9.75 3.33
C SER A 44 5.66 9.04 4.43
N ILE A 45 5.39 9.72 5.55
CA ILE A 45 4.52 9.16 6.61
C ILE A 45 3.09 9.02 6.10
N LEU A 46 2.57 10.03 5.41
CA LEU A 46 1.22 10.04 4.86
C LEU A 46 1.04 8.94 3.82
N GLU A 47 2.00 8.78 2.91
CA GLU A 47 2.07 7.68 1.95
C GLU A 47 2.13 6.32 2.66
N GLY A 48 2.92 6.19 3.74
CA GLY A 48 2.98 4.97 4.54
C GLY A 48 1.65 4.61 5.21
N ILE A 49 0.91 5.61 5.71
CA ILE A 49 -0.44 5.41 6.28
C ILE A 49 -1.41 4.96 5.19
N CYS A 50 -1.43 5.64 4.03
CA CYS A 50 -2.26 5.25 2.89
C CYS A 50 -1.92 3.84 2.40
N ALA A 51 -0.64 3.54 2.24
CA ALA A 51 -0.14 2.20 1.90
C ALA A 51 -0.62 1.16 2.91
N THR A 52 -0.55 1.44 4.22
CA THR A 52 -1.02 0.52 5.26
C THR A 52 -2.52 0.28 5.17
N LEU A 53 -3.33 1.33 5.01
CA LEU A 53 -4.77 1.21 4.85
C LEU A 53 -5.13 0.38 3.62
N CYS A 54 -4.58 0.73 2.45
CA CYS A 54 -4.87 0.04 1.19
C CYS A 54 -4.30 -1.39 1.17
N GLY A 55 -3.08 -1.58 1.64
CA GLY A 55 -2.36 -2.84 1.64
C GLY A 55 -2.89 -3.87 2.65
N LEU A 56 -3.54 -3.42 3.73
CA LEU A 56 -4.21 -4.30 4.68
C LEU A 56 -5.68 -4.55 4.31
N ILE A 57 -6.42 -3.51 3.92
CA ILE A 57 -7.85 -3.62 3.56
C ILE A 57 -8.04 -4.31 2.21
N GLY A 58 -7.18 -4.05 1.22
CA GLY A 58 -7.30 -4.60 -0.14
C GLY A 58 -7.33 -6.13 -0.18
N PRO A 59 -6.39 -6.84 0.45
CA PRO A 59 -6.40 -8.30 0.55
C PRO A 59 -7.61 -8.85 1.31
N ILE A 60 -8.04 -8.18 2.38
CA ILE A 60 -9.25 -8.57 3.14
C ILE A 60 -10.49 -8.44 2.25
N TRP A 61 -10.60 -7.34 1.50
CA TRP A 61 -11.69 -7.10 0.56
C TRP A 61 -11.71 -8.13 -0.57
N LEU A 62 -10.55 -8.46 -1.16
CA LEU A 62 -10.43 -9.51 -2.18
C LEU A 62 -10.85 -10.87 -1.62
N LEU A 63 -10.36 -11.24 -0.43
CA LEU A 63 -10.76 -12.48 0.25
C LEU A 63 -12.26 -12.54 0.50
N ALA A 64 -12.85 -11.46 1.04
CA ALA A 64 -14.29 -11.37 1.27
C ALA A 64 -15.09 -11.50 -0.04
N TYR A 65 -14.64 -10.82 -1.11
CA TYR A 65 -15.25 -10.92 -2.43
C TYR A 65 -15.21 -12.36 -2.97
N PHE A 66 -14.07 -13.05 -2.87
CA PHE A 66 -13.95 -14.44 -3.32
C PHE A 66 -14.81 -15.41 -2.49
N LEU A 67 -14.93 -15.20 -1.19
CA LEU A 67 -15.75 -16.05 -0.32
C LEU A 67 -17.25 -15.83 -0.59
N LEU A 68 -17.69 -14.57 -0.73
CA LEU A 68 -19.09 -14.23 -0.99
C LEU A 68 -19.53 -14.60 -2.42
N SER A 69 -18.67 -14.40 -3.42
CA SER A 69 -18.96 -14.79 -4.80
C SER A 69 -19.05 -16.31 -4.99
N ARG A 70 -18.29 -17.09 -4.21
CA ARG A 70 -18.42 -18.55 -4.18
C ARG A 70 -19.66 -19.04 -3.43
N GLY A 71 -20.06 -18.36 -2.35
CA GLY A 71 -21.29 -18.69 -1.61
C GLY A 71 -22.59 -18.36 -2.36
N ALA A 72 -22.55 -17.47 -3.35
CA ALA A 72 -23.70 -17.17 -4.22
C ALA A 72 -23.88 -18.19 -5.37
N ALA A 73 -22.93 -19.11 -5.57
CA ALA A 73 -22.94 -20.09 -6.64
C ALA A 73 -23.30 -21.53 -6.18
N SER A 74 -23.64 -21.71 -4.89
CA SER A 74 -24.09 -22.96 -4.26
C SER A 74 -25.54 -22.86 -3.81
#